data_AF-I4EYT3-F1
#
_entry.id   AF-I4EYT3-F1
#
_cell.length_a   1.000
_cell.length_b   1.000
_cell.length_c   1.000
_cell.angle_alpha   90.00
_cell.angle_beta   90.00
_cell.angle_gamma   90.00
#
_symmetry.space_group_name_H-M   'P 1'
#
loop_
_entity.id
_entity.type
_entity.pdbx_description
1 polymer ?
#
loop_
_entity_poly.entity_id
_entity_poly.type
_entity_poly.pdbx_seq_one_letter_code
_entity_poly.pdbx_strand_id
1 'polypeptide(L)' 'MKFHRTSTKKLHHSSIGDLEVTGEAVELPGDPGLRIVIYTVEPASPSEQALAFLASWSSRTAADDDELTQRPQVR' A
#
# COMPACT_ATOMS: atom_id res chain seq x y z
N MET A 1 -9.52 23.22 11.84
CA MET A 1 -10.22 22.09 12.51
C MET A 1 -9.93 20.85 11.70
N LYS A 2 -9.25 19.85 12.26
CA LYS A 2 -8.65 18.75 11.50
C LYS A 2 -9.47 17.49 11.80
N PHE A 3 -10.39 17.16 10.88
CA PHE A 3 -11.21 15.96 11.00
C PHE A 3 -10.40 14.75 10.51
N HIS A 4 -9.52 14.23 11.36
CA HIS A 4 -8.90 12.93 11.13
C HIS A 4 -9.98 11.88 11.38
N ARG A 5 -10.56 11.32 10.32
CA ARG A 5 -11.52 10.23 10.45
C ARG A 5 -10.77 8.90 10.39
N THR A 6 -10.38 8.40 11.56
CA THR A 6 -9.81 7.06 11.71
C THR A 6 -10.93 6.03 11.66
N SER A 7 -10.75 4.95 10.91
CA SER A 7 -11.74 3.86 10.85
C SER A 7 -11.08 2.52 10.52
N THR A 8 -11.41 1.49 11.28
CA THR A 8 -11.02 0.11 10.98
C THR A 8 -11.88 -0.44 9.84
N LYS A 9 -11.25 -1.13 8.89
CA LYS A 9 -11.88 -1.70 7.70
C LYS A 9 -11.42 -3.13 7.52
N LYS A 10 -12.35 -3.97 7.07
CA LYS A 10 -12.07 -5.33 6.60
C LYS A 10 -12.10 -5.32 5.08
N LEU A 11 -11.02 -5.77 4.47
CA LEU A 11 -10.83 -5.82 3.03
C LEU A 11 -10.56 -7.26 2.63
N HIS A 12 -11.06 -7.68 1.48
CA HIS A 12 -10.77 -9.00 0.94
C HIS A 12 -9.80 -8.87 -0.23
N HIS A 13 -8.63 -9.50 -0.12
CA HIS A 13 -7.63 -9.56 -1.18
C HIS A 13 -7.58 -10.97 -1.77
N SER A 14 -7.67 -11.10 -3.08
CA SER A 14 -7.84 -12.39 -3.77
C SER A 14 -6.72 -13.41 -3.48
N SER A 15 -5.49 -12.96 -3.27
CA SER A 15 -4.34 -13.85 -3.03
C SER A 15 -3.98 -14.09 -1.56
N ILE A 16 -4.37 -13.22 -0.63
CA ILE A 16 -4.01 -13.32 0.80
C ILE A 16 -5.20 -13.35 1.75
N GLY A 17 -6.42 -13.29 1.20
CA GLY A 17 -7.65 -13.35 1.96
C GLY A 17 -7.96 -12.04 2.68
N ASP A 18 -8.50 -12.16 3.89
CA ASP A 18 -9.03 -11.04 4.64
C ASP A 18 -7.93 -10.23 5.33
N LEU A 19 -8.01 -8.91 5.18
CA LEU A 19 -7.14 -7.93 5.81
C LEU A 19 -7.97 -7.02 6.71
N GLU A 20 -7.55 -6.89 7.96
CA GLU A 20 -8.00 -5.83 8.84
C GLU A 20 -6.99 -4.69 8.83
N VAL A 21 -7.45 -3.50 8.42
CA VAL A 21 -6.63 -2.29 8.32
C VAL A 21 -7.28 -1.12 9.06
N THR A 22 -6.47 -0.25 9.62
CA THR A 22 -6.89 1.04 10.15
C THR A 22 -6.63 2.11 9.10
N GLY A 23 -7.70 2.73 8.61
CA GLY A 23 -7.64 3.81 7.63
C GLY A 23 -7.63 5.18 8.29
N GLU A 24 -6.69 6.02 7.90
CA GLU A 24 -6.66 7.45 8.24
C GLU A 24 -6.80 8.29 6.97
N ALA A 25 -7.76 9.21 6.97
CA ALA A 25 -8.01 10.15 5.89
C ALA A 25 -7.42 11.53 6.21
N VAL A 26 -6.55 12.04 5.33
CA VAL A 26 -5.91 13.35 5.45
C VAL A 26 -6.25 14.20 4.23
N GLU A 27 -6.79 15.40 4.45
CA GLU A 27 -7.07 16.36 3.38
C GLU A 27 -5.78 17.09 2.98
N LEU A 28 -5.59 17.31 1.68
CA LEU A 28 -4.41 17.99 1.17
C LEU A 28 -4.56 19.51 1.29
N PRO A 29 -3.65 20.20 2.00
CA PRO A 29 -3.81 21.63 2.29
C PRO A 29 -3.68 22.55 1.06
N GLY A 30 -3.21 22.03 -0.09
CA GLY A 30 -3.09 22.79 -1.35
C GLY A 30 -4.18 22.50 -2.39
N ASP A 31 -4.95 21.42 -2.22
CA ASP A 31 -5.92 20.95 -3.22
C ASP A 31 -7.23 20.54 -2.54
N PRO A 32 -8.15 21.50 -2.34
CA PRO A 32 -9.46 21.23 -1.77
C PRO A 32 -10.20 20.16 -2.59
N GLY A 33 -10.64 19.09 -1.91
CA GLY A 33 -11.32 17.95 -2.54
C GLY A 33 -10.43 16.73 -2.75
N LEU A 34 -9.10 16.87 -2.67
CA LEU A 34 -8.19 15.73 -2.63
C LEU A 34 -7.96 15.23 -1.20
N ARG A 35 -7.84 13.91 -1.07
CA ARG A 35 -7.64 13.24 0.21
C ARG A 35 -6.69 12.06 0.04
N ILE A 36 -5.70 12.00 0.92
CA ILE A 36 -4.84 10.82 1.07
C ILE A 36 -5.51 9.90 2.09
N VAL A 37 -5.58 8.61 1.79
CA VAL A 37 -6.01 7.60 2.74
C VAL A 37 -4.83 6.67 3.02
N ILE A 38 -4.40 6.63 4.28
CA ILE A 38 -3.31 5.79 4.76
C ILE A 38 -3.94 4.57 5.42
N TYR A 39 -3.54 3.37 5.01
CA TYR A 39 -3.96 2.13 5.66
C TYR A 39 -2.78 1.55 6.44
N THR A 40 -3.00 1.31 7.72
CA THR A 40 -2.05 0.61 8.60
C THR A 40 -2.65 -0.72 9.05
N VAL A 41 -1.79 -1.67 9.39
CA VAL A 41 -2.16 -2.96 9.98
C VAL A 41 -1.62 -3.01 11.40
N GLU A 42 -2.32 -3.73 12.29
CA GLU A 42 -1.84 -3.89 13.66
C GLU A 42 -0.53 -4.71 13.67
N PRO A 43 0.50 -4.32 14.43
CA PRO A 43 1.74 -5.08 14.54
C PRO A 43 1.51 -6.51 15.07
N ALA A 44 2.31 -7.47 14.60
CA ALA A 44 2.19 -8.88 14.92
C ALA A 44 0.82 -9.53 14.59
N SER A 45 -0.01 -8.85 13.79
CA SER A 45 -1.31 -9.39 13.36
C SER A 45 -1.19 -10.32 12.15
N PRO A 46 -2.22 -11.14 11.87
CA PRO A 46 -2.30 -11.89 10.61
C PRO A 46 -2.25 -10.97 9.38
N SER A 47 -2.86 -9.79 9.46
CA SER A 47 -2.85 -8.79 8.38
C SER A 47 -1.44 -8.29 8.07
N GLU A 48 -0.58 -8.11 9.08
CA GLU A 48 0.82 -7.71 8.90
C GLU A 48 1.60 -8.78 8.13
N GLN A 49 1.47 -10.04 8.54
CA GLN A 49 2.14 -11.16 7.87
C GLN A 49 1.67 -11.31 6.42
N ALA A 50 0.36 -11.16 6.19
CA ALA A 50 -0.23 -11.22 4.86
C ALA A 50 0.28 -10.08 3.95
N LEU A 51 0.39 -8.86 4.48
CA LEU A 51 0.95 -7.72 3.74
C LEU A 51 2.45 -7.89 3.45
N ALA A 52 3.23 -8.41 4.41
CA ALA A 52 4.64 -8.73 4.21
C ALA A 52 4.84 -9.79 3.12
N PHE A 53 3.97 -10.80 3.08
CA PHE A 53 3.96 -11.80 2.03
C PHE A 53 3.69 -11.19 0.65
N LEU A 54 2.68 -10.32 0.51
CA LEU A 54 2.45 -9.57 -0.73
C LEU A 54 3.67 -8.73 -1.14
N ALA A 55 4.28 -8.03 -0.19
CA ALA A 55 5.45 -7.19 -0.47
C ALA A 55 6.63 -8.01 -1.02
N SER A 56 6.79 -9.26 -0.55
CA SER A 56 7.83 -10.17 -1.04
C SER A 56 7.62 -10.66 -2.49
N TRP A 57 6.40 -10.57 -3.02
CA TRP A 57 6.10 -10.90 -4.41
C TRP A 57 6.33 -9.69 -5.31
N SER A 58 5.92 -8.50 -4.86
CA SER A 58 6.13 -7.25 -5.60
C SER A 58 7.60 -6.92 -5.79
N SER A 59 8.48 -7.29 -4.84
CA SER A 59 9.93 -7.09 -4.97
C SER A 59 10.55 -7.91 -6.10
N ARG A 60 9.94 -9.04 -6.50
CA ARG A 60 10.40 -9.82 -7.65
C ARG A 60 10.12 -9.11 -8.97
N THR A 61 8.94 -8.48 -9.11
CA THR A 61 8.58 -7.72 -10.32
C THR A 61 9.42 -6.46 -10.50
N ALA A 62 9.73 -5.72 -9.42
CA ALA A 62 10.55 -4.52 -9.52
C ALA A 62 12.00 -4.79 -9.97
N ALA A 63 12.55 -5.98 -9.68
CA ALA A 63 13.88 -6.38 -10.16
C ALA A 63 13.87 -6.74 -11.65
N ASP A 64 12.78 -7.33 -12.16
CA ASP A 64 12.64 -7.65 -13.59
C ASP A 64 12.39 -6.40 -14.46
N ASP A 65 11.74 -5.36 -13.91
CA ASP A 65 11.52 -4.08 -14.61
C ASP A 65 12.80 -3.23 -14.78
N ASP A 66 13.80 -3.42 -13.90
CA ASP A 66 15.10 -2.73 -14.02
C ASP A 66 15.95 -3.30 -15.18
N GLU A 67 15.77 -4.58 -15.56
CA GLU A 67 16.48 -5.22 -16.67
C GLU A 67 15.98 -4.73 -18.06
N LEU A 68 14.69 -4.40 -18.18
CA LEU A 68 14.11 -3.85 -19.42
C LEU A 68 14.53 -2.40 -19.70
N THR A 69 14.99 -1.67 -18.68
CA THR A 69 15.48 -0.28 -18.80
C THR A 69 16.98 -0.22 -19.11
N GLN A 70 17.72 -1.32 -18.92
CA GLN A 70 19.19 -1.38 -19.06
C GLN A 70 19.71 -1.85 -20.43
N ARG A 71 18.90 -1.88 -21.50
CA ARG A 71 19.45 -2.10 -22.85
C ARG A 71 20.46 -0.98 -23.18
N PRO A 72 21.77 -1.28 -23.32
CA PRO A 72 22.72 -0.26 -23.72
C PRO A 72 22.41 0.13 -25.16
N GLN A 73 22.05 1.40 -25.38
CA GLN A 73 22.00 1.98 -26.71
C GLN A 73 23.44 2.06 -27.23
N VAL A 74 23.85 1.02 -27.98
CA VAL A 74 25.10 1.00 -28.75
C VAL A 74 25.05 2.16 -29.74
N ARG A 75 25.96 3.13 -29.58
CA ARG A 75 26.23 4.21 -30.52
C ARG A 75 27.40 3.84 -31.42
#